data_AF-A0A661F9I5-F1
#
_entry.id   AF-A0A661F9I5-F1
#
_cell.length_a   1.000
_cell.length_b   1.000
_cell.length_c   1.000
_cell.angle_alpha   90.00
_cell.angle_beta   90.00
_cell.angle_gamma   90.00
#
_symmetry.space_group_name_H-M   'P 1'
#
loop_
_entity.id
_entity.type
_entity.pdbx_description
1 polymer ?
#
loop_
_entity_poly.entity_id
_entity_poly.type
_entity_poly.pdbx_seq_one_letter_code
_entity_poly.pdbx_strand_id
1 'polypeptide(L)'
;MFSFAILSLAFLLLIAPFYIYSQFNAEEAIAELEFDKISEQYYIAHLSTGDLCIAQDFPIQGDQWQLDAQFLKWKGIAVTLGFESRYQLERLSGRYVNIIQQNESTNSAFDLSPELLLNLFPSSYADSKEGILIDTLYGSSVYLNIDTTKSYRVYKTEDGLIVRSEERAIPVSEGGVLTISITKACETNPSTLDRLARIINRWATNLLK
;
A
#
# COMPACT_ATOMS: atom_id res chain seq x y z
N MET A 1 -23.66 36.26 22.43
CA MET A 1 -22.41 35.46 22.54
C MET A 1 -22.70 33.97 22.70
N PHE A 2 -23.53 33.54 23.66
CA PHE A 2 -23.86 32.10 23.85
C PHE A 2 -24.53 31.41 22.66
N SER A 3 -25.43 32.10 21.93
CA SER A 3 -26.09 31.51 20.76
C SER A 3 -25.13 31.17 19.61
N PHE A 4 -24.13 32.01 19.35
CA PHE A 4 -23.08 31.72 18.34
C PHE A 4 -22.18 30.55 18.77
N ALA A 5 -21.87 30.44 20.07
CA ALA A 5 -21.10 29.30 20.60
C ALA A 5 -21.87 27.98 20.47
N ILE A 6 -23.18 27.98 20.75
CA ILE A 6 -24.04 26.79 20.58
C ILE A 6 -24.14 26.41 19.10
N LEU A 7 -24.29 27.39 18.21
CA LEU A 7 -24.36 27.13 16.76
C LEU A 7 -23.05 26.55 16.22
N SER A 8 -21.91 27.09 16.66
CA SER A 8 -20.58 26.61 16.29
C SER A 8 -20.33 25.19 16.79
N LEU A 9 -20.74 24.87 18.02
CA LEU A 9 -20.60 23.52 18.59
C LEU A 9 -21.50 22.52 17.88
N ALA A 10 -22.75 22.89 17.58
CA ALA A 10 -23.68 22.05 16.82
C ALA A 10 -23.16 21.78 15.40
N PHE A 11 -22.58 22.78 14.73
CA PHE A 11 -21.97 22.63 13.41
C PHE A 11 -20.76 21.68 13.45
N LEU A 12 -19.89 21.83 14.45
CA LEU A 12 -18.71 20.96 14.62
C LEU A 12 -19.12 19.49 14.89
N LEU A 13 -20.15 19.28 15.71
CA LEU A 13 -20.71 17.95 15.98
C LEU A 13 -21.38 17.30 14.74
N LEU A 14 -21.90 18.10 13.82
CA LEU A 14 -22.49 17.60 12.57
C LEU A 14 -21.42 17.22 11.53
N ILE A 15 -20.31 17.96 11.45
CA ILE A 15 -19.27 17.73 10.43
C ILE A 15 -18.25 16.67 10.84
N ALA A 16 -17.85 16.65 12.12
CA ALA A 16 -16.80 15.75 12.59
C ALA A 16 -17.05 14.26 12.25
N PRO A 17 -18.27 13.71 12.38
CA PRO A 17 -18.52 12.31 12.02
C PRO A 17 -18.29 12.03 10.53
N PHE A 18 -18.63 12.97 9.64
CA PHE A 18 -18.46 12.79 8.20
C PHE A 18 -16.97 12.80 7.82
N TYR A 19 -16.19 13.71 8.41
CA TYR A 19 -14.74 13.75 8.22
C TYR A 19 -14.06 12.47 8.71
N ILE A 20 -14.38 12.03 9.93
CA ILE A 20 -13.85 10.80 10.51
C ILE A 20 -14.21 9.59 9.64
N TYR A 21 -15.45 9.52 9.17
CA TYR A 21 -15.91 8.45 8.28
C TYR A 21 -15.14 8.44 6.95
N SER A 22 -14.90 9.61 6.34
CA SER A 22 -14.16 9.69 5.09
C SER A 22 -12.70 9.24 5.22
N GLN A 23 -12.04 9.59 6.33
CA GLN A 23 -10.67 9.17 6.59
C GLN A 23 -10.58 7.65 6.82
N PHE A 24 -11.54 7.07 7.54
CA PHE A 24 -11.54 5.64 7.82
C PHE A 24 -11.77 4.77 6.57
N ASN A 25 -12.51 5.28 5.59
CA ASN A 25 -12.79 4.58 4.34
C ASN A 25 -11.82 4.95 3.20
N ALA A 26 -10.72 5.63 3.50
CA ALA A 26 -9.74 5.96 2.48
C ALA A 26 -9.02 4.69 1.98
N GLU A 27 -9.12 4.45 0.68
CA GLU A 27 -8.35 3.43 -0.03
C GLU A 27 -7.21 4.11 -0.79
N GLU A 28 -5.97 3.91 -0.34
CA GLU A 28 -4.79 4.49 -0.99
C GLU A 28 -4.09 3.41 -1.83
N ALA A 29 -3.94 3.63 -3.13
CA ALA A 29 -3.24 2.68 -4.00
C ALA A 29 -1.73 2.72 -3.72
N ILE A 30 -1.16 1.60 -3.27
CA ILE A 30 0.25 1.52 -2.83
C ILE A 30 1.13 0.66 -3.73
N ALA A 31 0.52 -0.25 -4.50
CA ALA A 31 1.21 -1.10 -5.46
C ALA A 31 0.30 -1.46 -6.63
N GLU A 32 0.92 -1.71 -7.79
CA GLU A 32 0.27 -2.23 -8.98
C GLU A 32 1.10 -3.39 -9.53
N LEU A 33 0.45 -4.51 -9.83
CA LEU A 33 1.08 -5.72 -10.34
C LEU A 33 0.48 -6.14 -11.66
N GLU A 34 1.36 -6.42 -12.61
CA GLU A 34 1.06 -7.07 -13.87
C GLU A 34 1.99 -8.28 -14.04
N PHE A 35 1.52 -9.29 -14.76
CA PHE A 35 2.22 -10.55 -14.95
C PHE A 35 2.35 -10.92 -16.42
N ASP A 36 3.56 -11.30 -16.81
CA ASP A 36 3.87 -11.89 -18.11
C ASP A 36 4.32 -13.35 -17.93
N LYS A 37 3.71 -14.26 -18.68
CA LYS A 37 4.00 -15.69 -18.56
C LYS A 37 5.27 -16.05 -19.30
N ILE A 38 6.22 -16.67 -18.58
CA ILE A 38 7.44 -17.25 -19.17
C ILE A 38 7.20 -18.72 -19.51
N SER A 39 6.73 -19.50 -18.53
CA SER A 39 6.42 -20.92 -18.69
C SER A 39 5.29 -21.34 -17.76
N GLU A 40 5.02 -22.63 -17.68
CA GLU A 40 4.08 -23.15 -16.69
C GLU A 40 4.53 -22.78 -15.28
N GLN A 41 3.63 -22.17 -14.50
CA GLN A 41 3.87 -21.72 -13.12
C GLN A 41 5.09 -20.81 -12.95
N TYR A 42 5.52 -20.11 -14.00
CA TYR A 42 6.64 -19.17 -13.95
C TYR A 42 6.35 -17.90 -14.75
N TYR A 43 6.44 -16.77 -14.07
CA TYR A 43 5.99 -15.47 -14.55
C TYR A 43 7.01 -14.38 -14.21
N ILE A 44 7.06 -13.32 -15.00
CA ILE A 44 7.62 -12.04 -14.55
C ILE A 44 6.48 -11.22 -13.96
N ALA A 45 6.64 -10.78 -12.72
CA ALA A 45 5.77 -9.82 -12.07
C ALA A 45 6.37 -8.42 -12.22
N HIS A 46 5.66 -7.55 -12.93
CA HIS A 46 5.94 -6.12 -13.04
C HIS A 46 5.28 -5.42 -11.86
N LEU A 47 6.05 -5.14 -10.82
CA LEU A 47 5.56 -4.48 -9.61
C LEU A 47 5.95 -3.00 -9.61
N SER A 48 4.95 -2.12 -9.63
CA SER A 48 5.14 -0.69 -9.39
C SER A 48 4.72 -0.34 -7.96
N THR A 49 5.56 0.37 -7.22
CA THR A 49 5.28 0.79 -5.82
C THR A 49 5.47 2.30 -5.65
N GLY A 50 4.94 2.87 -4.57
CA GLY A 50 5.11 4.30 -4.28
C GLY A 50 4.29 5.17 -5.23
N ASP A 51 4.93 5.83 -6.21
CA ASP A 51 4.25 6.67 -7.20
C ASP A 51 3.50 5.86 -8.28
N LEU A 52 3.72 4.53 -8.30
CA LEU A 52 3.19 3.58 -9.27
C LEU A 52 3.66 3.84 -10.71
N CYS A 53 4.82 4.51 -10.87
CA CYS A 53 5.31 4.93 -12.16
C CYS A 53 6.45 4.08 -12.71
N ILE A 54 7.23 3.50 -11.82
CA ILE A 54 8.38 2.67 -12.18
C ILE A 54 8.08 1.23 -11.77
N ALA A 55 7.89 0.38 -12.77
CA ALA A 55 7.78 -1.05 -12.57
C ALA A 55 9.18 -1.65 -12.36
N GLN A 56 9.27 -2.57 -11.41
CA GLN A 56 10.41 -3.45 -11.20
C GLN A 56 9.98 -4.88 -11.47
N ASP A 57 10.88 -5.64 -12.12
CA ASP A 57 10.58 -6.99 -12.57
C ASP A 57 11.04 -8.03 -11.56
N PHE A 58 10.13 -8.91 -11.16
CA PHE A 58 10.39 -9.99 -10.21
C PHE A 58 10.01 -11.34 -10.83
N PRO A 59 10.94 -12.27 -11.01
CA PRO A 59 10.61 -13.61 -11.51
C PRO A 59 9.93 -14.44 -10.41
N ILE A 60 8.63 -14.72 -10.59
CA ILE A 60 7.79 -15.42 -9.62
C ILE A 60 7.42 -16.81 -10.13
N GLN A 61 7.56 -17.79 -9.24
CA GLN A 61 7.15 -19.18 -9.43
C GLN A 61 5.94 -19.52 -8.55
N GLY A 62 4.89 -20.07 -9.15
CA GLY A 62 3.64 -20.40 -8.47
C GLY A 62 2.40 -20.23 -9.35
N ASP A 63 1.24 -20.49 -8.76
CA ASP A 63 -0.09 -20.25 -9.36
C ASP A 63 -0.67 -18.91 -8.91
N GLN A 64 -0.24 -18.44 -7.75
CA GLN A 64 -0.70 -17.26 -7.05
C GLN A 64 0.48 -16.34 -6.75
N TRP A 65 0.21 -15.06 -6.64
CA TRP A 65 1.12 -14.09 -6.07
C TRP A 65 0.65 -13.70 -4.68
N GLN A 66 1.58 -13.30 -3.81
CA GLN A 66 1.30 -12.82 -2.48
C GLN A 66 2.16 -11.59 -2.19
N LEU A 67 1.53 -10.52 -1.73
CA LEU A 67 2.19 -9.30 -1.29
C LEU A 67 1.96 -9.10 0.20
N ASP A 68 3.06 -9.03 0.96
CA ASP A 68 3.09 -8.86 2.40
C ASP A 68 3.47 -7.40 2.75
N ALA A 69 2.83 -6.87 3.78
CA ALA A 69 3.16 -5.56 4.34
C ALA A 69 2.99 -5.54 5.87
N GLN A 70 3.77 -4.69 6.52
CA GLN A 70 3.64 -4.39 7.95
C GLN A 70 3.01 -3.02 8.15
N PHE A 71 2.12 -2.93 9.12
CA PHE A 71 1.36 -1.74 9.47
C PHE A 71 1.68 -1.29 10.89
N LEU A 72 1.79 0.03 11.07
CA LEU A 72 1.88 0.68 12.38
C LEU A 72 0.61 1.47 12.61
N LYS A 73 -0.18 1.02 13.59
CA LYS A 73 -1.41 1.66 14.01
C LYS A 73 -1.15 2.60 15.19
N TRP A 74 -1.59 3.84 15.05
CA TRP A 74 -1.55 4.83 16.13
C TRP A 74 -2.78 4.71 17.04
N LYS A 75 -2.62 5.01 18.33
CA LYS A 75 -3.72 5.18 19.28
C LYS A 75 -4.59 6.38 18.87
N GLY A 76 -5.88 6.33 19.21
CA GLY A 76 -6.85 7.35 18.80
C GLY A 76 -6.48 8.80 19.12
N ILE A 77 -5.70 9.05 20.19
CA ILE A 77 -5.21 10.41 20.49
C ILE A 77 -4.16 10.91 19.47
N ALA A 78 -3.28 10.04 18.98
CA ALA A 78 -2.33 10.37 17.93
C ALA A 78 -3.02 10.57 16.58
N VAL A 79 -4.01 9.74 16.24
CA VAL A 79 -4.82 9.95 15.02
C VAL A 79 -5.52 11.31 15.05
N THR A 80 -6.08 11.71 16.21
CA THR A 80 -6.71 13.03 16.40
C THR A 80 -5.72 14.19 16.24
N LEU A 81 -4.43 13.97 16.49
CA LEU A 81 -3.34 14.94 16.27
C LEU A 81 -2.82 14.95 14.82
N GLY A 82 -3.43 14.18 13.91
CA GLY A 82 -3.09 14.14 12.49
C GLY A 82 -2.02 13.10 12.12
N PHE A 83 -1.71 12.15 13.00
CA PHE A 83 -0.83 11.04 12.65
C PHE A 83 -1.56 9.98 11.84
N GLU A 84 -1.14 9.79 10.59
CA GLU A 84 -1.67 8.75 9.71
C GLU A 84 -0.98 7.40 9.97
N SER A 85 -1.75 6.30 9.83
CA SER A 85 -1.24 4.93 9.85
C SER A 85 -0.10 4.78 8.84
N ARG A 86 1.01 4.16 9.27
CA ARG A 86 2.20 3.93 8.43
C ARG A 86 2.20 2.49 7.94
N TYR A 87 2.71 2.28 6.73
CA TYR A 87 2.86 0.95 6.15
C TYR A 87 4.26 0.78 5.57
N GLN A 88 4.69 -0.47 5.46
CA GLN A 88 5.90 -0.87 4.75
C GLN A 88 5.60 -2.15 3.99
N LEU A 89 5.83 -2.15 2.68
CA LEU A 89 5.83 -3.39 1.90
C LEU A 89 7.04 -4.22 2.33
N GLU A 90 6.82 -5.48 2.64
CA GLU A 90 7.86 -6.37 3.14
C GLU A 90 8.33 -7.34 2.07
N ARG A 91 7.40 -8.01 1.39
CA ARG A 91 7.77 -9.14 0.53
C ARG A 91 6.76 -9.38 -0.58
N LEU A 92 7.29 -9.65 -1.76
CA LEU A 92 6.54 -10.23 -2.87
C LEU A 92 6.96 -11.69 -3.04
N SER A 93 6.01 -12.62 -3.05
CA SER A 93 6.28 -14.04 -3.20
C SER A 93 5.31 -14.75 -4.12
N GLY A 94 5.78 -15.85 -4.71
CA GLY A 94 4.95 -16.80 -5.42
C GLY A 94 4.41 -17.89 -4.50
N ARG A 95 3.19 -18.34 -4.78
CA ARG A 95 2.49 -19.33 -4.00
C ARG A 95 1.81 -20.35 -4.91
N TYR A 96 1.91 -21.62 -4.55
CA TYR A 96 1.24 -22.73 -5.22
C TYR A 96 -0.08 -23.01 -4.51
N VAL A 97 -1.14 -23.30 -5.28
CA VAL A 97 -2.44 -23.65 -4.69
C VAL A 97 -2.36 -24.99 -3.95
N ASN A 98 -1.58 -25.92 -4.48
CA ASN A 98 -1.37 -27.23 -3.88
C ASN A 98 -0.29 -27.17 -2.78
N ILE A 99 -0.61 -27.61 -1.57
CA ILE A 99 0.31 -27.55 -0.42
C ILE A 99 1.51 -28.50 -0.55
N ILE A 100 1.33 -29.67 -1.16
CA ILE A 100 2.44 -30.61 -1.41
C ILE A 100 3.39 -29.95 -2.40
N GLN A 101 2.86 -29.38 -3.48
CA GLN A 101 3.64 -28.64 -4.45
C GLN A 101 4.35 -27.43 -3.82
N GLN A 102 3.69 -26.65 -2.96
CA GLN A 102 4.29 -25.52 -2.24
C GLN A 102 5.50 -25.91 -1.39
N ASN A 103 5.50 -27.12 -0.82
CA ASN A 103 6.59 -27.62 0.02
C ASN A 103 7.74 -28.22 -0.79
N GLU A 104 7.44 -28.79 -1.96
CA GLU A 104 8.42 -29.54 -2.77
C GLU A 104 9.00 -28.73 -3.94
N SER A 105 8.29 -27.70 -4.41
CA SER A 105 8.70 -26.89 -5.57
C SER A 105 9.62 -25.75 -5.17
N THR A 106 10.25 -25.15 -6.17
CA THR A 106 11.05 -23.95 -5.97
C THR A 106 10.14 -22.77 -5.62
N ASN A 107 10.44 -22.13 -4.49
CA ASN A 107 9.73 -20.96 -4.01
C ASN A 107 10.47 -19.68 -4.41
N SER A 108 9.69 -18.64 -4.71
CA SER A 108 10.21 -17.31 -5.07
C SER A 108 9.72 -16.30 -4.04
N ALA A 109 10.66 -15.52 -3.49
CA ALA A 109 10.35 -14.48 -2.53
C ALA A 109 11.39 -13.37 -2.62
N PHE A 110 10.91 -12.13 -2.68
CA PHE A 110 11.72 -10.94 -2.88
C PHE A 110 11.41 -9.93 -1.78
N ASP A 111 12.46 -9.41 -1.15
CA ASP A 111 12.35 -8.37 -0.14
C ASP A 111 12.02 -7.03 -0.82
N LEU A 112 11.00 -6.36 -0.30
CA LEU A 112 10.56 -5.03 -0.72
C LEU A 112 10.84 -3.98 0.36
N SER A 113 11.38 -4.39 1.50
CA SER A 113 11.56 -3.55 2.68
C SER A 113 12.67 -2.53 2.45
N PRO A 114 12.38 -1.21 2.47
CA PRO A 114 13.45 -0.23 2.65
C PRO A 114 14.05 -0.39 4.05
N GLU A 115 15.37 -0.36 4.18
CA GLU A 115 16.10 -0.66 5.44
C GLU A 115 15.70 0.18 6.67
N LEU A 116 14.92 1.28 6.51
CA LEU A 116 14.82 2.34 7.50
C LEU A 116 13.42 2.59 8.12
N LEU A 117 12.31 2.21 7.48
CA LEU A 117 11.00 2.79 7.85
C LEU A 117 10.41 2.29 9.18
N LEU A 118 10.36 0.97 9.42
CA LEU A 118 9.82 0.42 10.67
C LEU A 118 10.90 0.04 11.71
N ASN A 119 12.18 0.07 11.34
CA ASN A 119 13.29 -0.12 12.28
C ASN A 119 13.40 0.97 13.36
N LEU A 120 12.71 2.11 13.18
CA LEU A 120 12.66 3.20 14.16
C LEU A 120 11.73 2.89 15.35
N PHE A 121 10.82 1.92 15.19
CA PHE A 121 9.88 1.52 16.24
C PHE A 121 10.01 0.02 16.46
N PRO A 122 11.06 -0.44 17.19
CA PRO A 122 11.23 -1.86 17.45
C PRO A 122 9.96 -2.41 18.10
N SER A 123 9.59 -3.64 17.73
CA SER A 123 8.34 -4.31 18.13
C SER A 123 8.07 -4.24 19.65
N SER A 124 9.12 -4.14 20.46
CA SER A 124 9.05 -3.92 21.91
C SER A 124 8.29 -2.65 22.34
N TYR A 125 8.22 -1.60 21.51
CA TYR A 125 7.45 -0.38 21.84
C TYR A 125 5.95 -0.59 21.73
N ALA A 126 5.50 -1.41 20.77
CA ALA A 126 4.08 -1.73 20.62
C ALA A 126 3.56 -2.62 21.77
N ASP A 127 4.40 -3.54 22.27
CA ASP A 127 4.05 -4.42 23.40
C ASP A 127 4.17 -3.74 24.77
N SER A 128 4.78 -2.56 24.85
CA SER A 128 4.89 -1.84 26.11
C SER A 128 3.56 -1.17 26.46
N LYS A 129 3.04 -1.43 27.67
CA LYS A 129 1.91 -0.69 28.25
C LYS A 129 2.15 0.83 28.33
N GLU A 130 3.41 1.25 28.15
CA GLU A 130 3.88 2.64 28.23
C GLU A 130 3.98 3.33 26.86
N GLY A 131 3.71 2.65 25.74
CA GLY A 131 3.63 3.28 24.43
C GLY A 131 2.46 4.26 24.37
N ILE A 132 2.71 5.55 24.63
CA ILE A 132 1.64 6.57 24.75
C ILE A 132 0.88 6.76 23.42
N LEU A 133 1.55 6.51 22.28
CA LEU A 133 1.03 6.88 20.96
C LEU A 133 0.80 5.70 20.00
N ILE A 134 1.55 4.60 20.11
CA ILE A 134 1.42 3.43 19.22
C ILE A 134 0.41 2.46 19.83
N ASP A 135 -0.53 2.00 19.02
CA ASP A 135 -1.54 1.01 19.42
C ASP A 135 -1.03 -0.40 19.18
N THR A 136 -0.61 -0.69 17.95
CA THR A 136 -0.13 -2.03 17.56
C THR A 136 0.70 -2.01 16.27
N LEU A 137 1.52 -3.04 16.10
CA LEU A 137 2.22 -3.40 14.87
C LEU A 137 1.67 -4.73 14.38
N TYR A 138 1.22 -4.79 13.13
CA TYR A 138 0.62 -6.00 12.58
C TYR A 138 0.99 -6.23 11.12
N GLY A 139 0.98 -7.49 10.69
CA GLY A 139 1.19 -7.87 9.29
C GLY A 139 -0.14 -8.01 8.55
N SER A 140 -0.17 -7.58 7.29
CA SER A 140 -1.26 -7.78 6.35
C SER A 140 -0.73 -8.39 5.06
N SER A 141 -1.46 -9.33 4.48
CA SER A 141 -1.07 -10.02 3.26
C SER A 141 -2.26 -10.21 2.36
N VAL A 142 -2.05 -10.01 1.06
CA VAL A 142 -3.03 -10.27 0.02
C VAL A 142 -2.45 -11.21 -1.00
N TYR A 143 -3.28 -12.14 -1.48
CA TYR A 143 -2.90 -13.08 -2.53
C TYR A 143 -4.07 -13.36 -3.46
N LEU A 144 -3.75 -13.54 -4.74
CA LEU A 144 -4.70 -13.91 -5.78
C LEU A 144 -4.04 -14.83 -6.80
N ASN A 145 -4.85 -15.57 -7.56
CA ASN A 145 -4.38 -16.34 -8.70
C ASN A 145 -3.79 -15.38 -9.74
N ILE A 146 -2.67 -15.79 -10.34
CA ILE A 146 -2.03 -15.06 -11.43
C ILE A 146 -2.89 -15.19 -12.68
N ASP A 147 -3.30 -14.03 -13.22
CA ASP A 147 -4.01 -13.89 -14.47
C ASP A 147 -3.29 -12.85 -15.33
N THR A 148 -2.74 -13.29 -16.47
CA THR A 148 -1.96 -12.42 -17.35
C THR A 148 -2.81 -11.40 -18.11
N THR A 149 -4.13 -11.56 -18.12
CA THR A 149 -5.01 -10.57 -18.75
C THR A 149 -5.40 -9.43 -17.82
N LYS A 150 -4.98 -9.47 -16.55
CA LYS A 150 -5.37 -8.49 -15.52
C LYS A 150 -4.20 -7.65 -15.04
N SER A 151 -4.56 -6.46 -14.54
CA SER A 151 -3.73 -5.64 -13.67
C SER A 151 -4.34 -5.66 -12.26
N TYR A 152 -3.48 -5.82 -11.26
CA TYR A 152 -3.88 -5.89 -9.85
C TYR A 152 -3.41 -4.65 -9.11
N ARG A 153 -4.34 -3.82 -8.67
CA ARG A 153 -4.03 -2.67 -7.82
C ARG A 153 -4.28 -3.02 -6.36
N VAL A 154 -3.23 -2.87 -5.56
CA VAL A 154 -3.23 -3.10 -4.11
C VAL A 154 -3.46 -1.77 -3.42
N TYR A 155 -4.45 -1.75 -2.54
CA TYR A 155 -4.78 -0.59 -1.73
C TYR A 155 -4.48 -0.86 -0.27
N LYS A 156 -3.96 0.17 0.39
CA LYS A 156 -3.88 0.28 1.84
C LYS A 156 -5.20 0.85 2.37
N THR A 157 -5.74 0.19 3.38
CA THR A 157 -6.87 0.67 4.19
C THR A 157 -6.43 0.78 5.66
N GLU A 158 -7.34 1.22 6.54
CA GLU A 158 -7.09 1.26 7.98
C GLU A 158 -6.86 -0.14 8.60
N ASP A 159 -7.46 -1.18 8.02
CA ASP A 159 -7.47 -2.55 8.55
C ASP A 159 -6.47 -3.48 7.85
N GLY A 160 -5.91 -3.07 6.71
CA GLY A 160 -4.87 -3.82 6.02
C GLY A 160 -4.84 -3.60 4.52
N LEU A 161 -4.39 -4.62 3.79
CA LEU A 161 -4.34 -4.60 2.33
C LEU A 161 -5.61 -5.17 1.71
N ILE A 162 -6.06 -4.54 0.62
CA ILE A 162 -7.08 -5.06 -0.28
C ILE A 162 -6.59 -5.01 -1.72
N VAL A 163 -7.16 -5.83 -2.59
CA VAL A 163 -6.81 -5.85 -4.01
C VAL A 163 -8.05 -5.65 -4.87
N ARG A 164 -7.92 -4.84 -5.91
CA ARG A 164 -8.89 -4.74 -7.00
C ARG A 164 -8.18 -5.10 -8.29
N SER A 165 -8.81 -5.97 -9.08
CA SER A 165 -8.31 -6.37 -10.40
C SER A 165 -9.10 -5.69 -11.50
N GLU A 166 -8.40 -5.19 -12.50
CA GLU A 166 -8.97 -4.61 -13.71
C GLU A 166 -8.41 -5.34 -14.94
N GLU A 167 -9.10 -5.28 -16.07
CA GLU A 167 -8.57 -5.82 -17.32
C GLU A 167 -7.33 -5.01 -17.73
N ARG A 168 -6.24 -5.70 -18.09
CA ARG A 168 -5.01 -5.06 -18.52
C ARG A 168 -5.22 -4.43 -19.89
N ALA A 169 -4.77 -3.18 -20.02
CA ALA A 169 -4.71 -2.51 -21.32
C ALA A 169 -3.55 -3.09 -22.15
N ILE A 170 -3.80 -4.17 -22.88
CA ILE A 170 -2.83 -4.75 -23.81
C ILE A 170 -2.79 -3.86 -25.07
N PRO A 171 -1.62 -3.38 -25.52
CA PRO A 171 -1.53 -2.61 -26.75
C PRO A 171 -1.94 -3.48 -27.94
N VAL A 172 -3.11 -3.21 -28.50
CA VAL A 172 -3.63 -3.92 -29.67
C VAL A 172 -3.07 -3.24 -30.93
N SER A 173 -2.44 -4.04 -31.79
CA SER A 173 -2.01 -3.62 -33.13
C SER A 173 -3.11 -3.94 -34.14
N GLU A 174 -4.03 -3.00 -34.37
CA GLU A 174 -4.99 -3.09 -35.47
C GLU A 174 -4.48 -2.29 -36.68
N GLY A 175 -4.39 -2.94 -37.85
CA GLY A 175 -3.99 -2.28 -39.09
C GLY A 175 -2.57 -1.69 -39.11
N GLY A 176 -1.69 -2.14 -38.21
CA GLY A 176 -0.32 -1.62 -38.07
C GLY A 176 -0.18 -0.39 -37.17
N VAL A 177 -1.26 0.02 -36.48
CA VAL A 177 -1.23 1.11 -35.49
C VAL A 177 -1.28 0.52 -34.08
N LEU A 178 -0.26 0.82 -33.27
CA LEU A 178 -0.24 0.49 -31.85
C LEU A 178 -1.00 1.55 -31.07
N THR A 179 -2.13 1.17 -30.47
CA THR A 179 -2.88 2.07 -29.58
C THR A 179 -2.45 1.84 -28.14
N ILE A 180 -1.86 2.85 -27.52
CA ILE A 180 -1.45 2.85 -26.11
C ILE A 180 -2.43 3.74 -25.34
N SER A 181 -3.20 3.16 -24.43
CA SER A 181 -4.05 3.94 -23.52
C SER A 181 -3.24 4.35 -22.29
N ILE A 182 -2.96 5.65 -22.17
CA ILE A 182 -2.30 6.20 -20.99
C ILE A 182 -3.35 6.40 -19.90
N THR A 183 -3.36 5.52 -18.89
CA THR A 183 -4.32 5.56 -17.76
C THR A 183 -3.86 6.46 -16.62
N LYS A 184 -2.55 6.71 -16.49
CA LYS A 184 -1.97 7.60 -15.47
C LYS A 184 -0.76 8.33 -16.02
N ALA A 185 -0.70 9.65 -15.83
CA ALA A 185 0.50 10.43 -16.15
C ALA A 185 1.45 10.42 -14.96
N CYS A 186 2.69 9.98 -15.18
CA CYS A 186 3.74 10.04 -14.18
C CYS A 186 4.33 11.45 -14.12
N GLU A 187 4.18 12.11 -12.98
CA GLU A 187 4.60 13.49 -12.82
C GLU A 187 6.13 13.58 -12.75
N THR A 188 6.74 14.18 -13.77
CA THR A 188 8.19 14.28 -13.92
C THR A 188 8.81 15.40 -13.07
N ASN A 189 7.99 16.24 -12.42
CA ASN A 189 8.45 17.32 -11.56
C ASN A 189 7.49 17.54 -10.37
N PRO A 190 7.84 17.09 -9.16
CA PRO A 190 6.95 17.21 -8.01
C PRO A 190 6.74 18.68 -7.64
N SER A 191 5.49 19.03 -7.35
CA SER A 191 5.10 20.37 -6.94
C SER A 191 5.87 20.83 -5.70
N THR A 192 5.97 22.14 -5.48
CA THR A 192 6.66 22.69 -4.31
C THR A 192 6.03 22.23 -2.99
N LEU A 193 4.72 21.93 -2.99
CA LEU A 193 4.00 21.40 -1.85
C LEU A 193 4.41 19.95 -1.55
N ASP A 194 4.59 19.11 -2.56
CA ASP A 194 5.04 17.72 -2.37
C ASP A 194 6.48 17.64 -1.86
N ARG A 195 7.31 18.63 -2.24
CA ARG A 195 8.65 18.79 -1.68
C ARG A 195 8.59 19.17 -0.21
N LEU A 196 7.73 20.12 0.16
CA LEU A 196 7.52 20.54 1.55
C LEU A 196 6.94 19.40 2.41
N ALA A 197 5.95 18.67 1.92
CA ALA A 197 5.36 17.52 2.62
C ALA A 197 6.42 16.44 2.91
N ARG A 198 7.30 16.15 1.94
CA ARG A 198 8.43 15.23 2.15
C ARG A 198 9.43 15.74 3.19
N ILE A 199 9.72 17.04 3.21
CA ILE A 199 10.61 17.65 4.21
C ILE A 199 9.98 17.58 5.59
N ILE A 200 8.69 17.88 5.72
CA ILE A 200 7.94 17.83 6.99
C ILE A 200 7.86 16.40 7.49
N ASN A 201 7.54 15.41 6.64
CA ASN A 201 7.56 14.00 7.02
C ASN A 201 8.94 13.55 7.49
N ARG A 202 10.01 13.99 6.82
CA ARG A 202 11.40 13.70 7.23
C ARG A 202 11.77 14.39 8.55
N TRP A 203 11.22 15.55 8.85
CA TRP A 203 11.45 16.27 10.10
C TRP A 203 10.68 15.64 11.26
N ALA A 204 9.43 15.27 11.05
CA ALA A 204 8.61 14.55 12.03
C ALA A 204 9.24 13.20 12.43
N THR A 205 9.85 12.47 11.48
CA THR A 205 10.60 11.24 11.79
C THR A 205 11.87 11.48 12.60
N ASN A 206 12.52 12.65 12.46
CA ASN A 206 13.72 12.99 13.22
C ASN A 206 13.41 13.53 14.62
N LEU A 207 12.22 14.10 14.83
CA LEU A 207 11.76 14.60 16.13
C LEU A 207 11.34 13.48 17.11
N LEU A 208 11.10 12.29 16.59
CA LEU A 208 10.73 11.09 17.35
C LEU A 208 11.94 10.16 17.63
N LYS A 209 13.17 10.63 17.34
CA LYS A 209 14.43 10.07 17.85
C LYS A 209 14.79 10.70 19.18
#